data_AF-A0A5C9ERD5-F1
#
_entry.id   AF-A0A5C9ERD5-F1
#
_cell.length_a   1.000
_cell.length_b   1.000
_cell.length_c   1.000
_cell.angle_alpha   90.00
_cell.angle_beta   90.00
_cell.angle_gamma   90.00
#
_symmetry.space_group_name_H-M   'P 1'
#
loop_
_entity.id
_entity.type
_entity.pdbx_description
1 polymer ?
#
loop_
_entity_poly.entity_id
_entity_poly.type
_entity_poly.pdbx_seq_one_letter_code
_entity_poly.pdbx_strand_id
1 'polypeptide(L)'
;MESELNDFENLKWNISPENLQYIFRAIMFNKPTVFVIPDSRNDLKGVIERAINFLFNGTFKHNLTILLKSNYKKIKNDFKNYVVIGWKKILRDKDKIMNEKDMEVEEKVVREFFRTASKTDAIINLEYEIRNLYKIGKKVIKIVEGLENEEIDIMTLTDRLNENFSLNLDIQYLRYILTIVRYYFKVYVPVNDSNEVQEFLDILSK
;
A
#
# COMPACT_ATOMS: atom_id res chain seq x y z
N MET A 1 -20.45 6.84 -10.66
CA MET A 1 -19.72 6.15 -11.73
C MET A 1 -19.07 7.12 -12.71
N GLU A 2 -19.80 7.91 -13.49
CA GLU A 2 -19.19 8.83 -14.48
C GLU A 2 -18.27 9.89 -13.85
N SER A 3 -18.66 10.46 -12.71
CA SER A 3 -17.80 11.39 -11.94
C SER A 3 -16.52 10.74 -11.43
N GLU A 4 -16.59 9.49 -11.02
CA GLU A 4 -15.43 8.72 -10.54
C GLU A 4 -14.49 8.40 -11.70
N LEU A 5 -15.03 7.99 -12.85
CA LEU A 5 -14.24 7.74 -14.06
C LEU A 5 -13.42 8.99 -14.46
N ASN A 6 -14.03 10.18 -14.38
CA ASN A 6 -13.33 11.43 -14.64
C ASN A 6 -12.26 11.75 -13.60
N ASP A 7 -12.50 11.48 -12.31
CA ASP A 7 -11.49 11.65 -11.26
C ASP A 7 -10.30 10.71 -11.49
N PHE A 8 -10.52 9.46 -11.86
CA PHE A 8 -9.45 8.50 -12.14
C PHE A 8 -8.67 8.80 -13.41
N GLU A 9 -9.34 9.28 -14.46
CA GLU A 9 -8.66 9.77 -15.64
C GLU A 9 -7.78 10.98 -15.30
N ASN A 10 -8.33 11.95 -14.57
CA ASN A 10 -7.57 13.11 -14.12
C ASN A 10 -6.38 12.68 -13.24
N LEU A 11 -6.56 11.70 -12.36
CA LEU A 11 -5.48 11.13 -11.57
C LEU A 11 -4.39 10.54 -12.49
N LYS A 12 -4.76 9.63 -13.40
CA LYS A 12 -3.84 8.94 -14.32
C LYS A 12 -3.05 9.91 -15.22
N TRP A 13 -3.66 11.00 -15.66
CA TRP A 13 -2.95 12.01 -16.47
C TRP A 13 -2.03 12.92 -15.67
N ASN A 14 -2.29 13.08 -14.37
CA ASN A 14 -1.65 14.13 -13.59
C ASN A 14 -0.75 13.66 -12.46
N ILE A 15 -0.89 12.41 -12.00
CA ILE A 15 -0.01 11.81 -11.00
C ILE A 15 0.99 10.88 -11.68
N SER A 16 2.24 10.87 -11.20
CA SER A 16 3.20 9.88 -11.69
C SER A 16 2.94 8.51 -11.06
N PRO A 17 3.28 7.40 -11.74
CA PRO A 17 3.20 6.06 -11.19
C PRO A 17 3.91 5.93 -9.84
N GLU A 18 5.10 6.52 -9.70
CA GLU A 18 5.92 6.44 -8.48
C GLU A 18 5.20 7.07 -7.28
N ASN A 19 4.56 8.23 -7.47
CA ASN A 19 3.78 8.84 -6.39
C ASN A 19 2.61 7.95 -5.95
N LEU A 20 1.92 7.31 -6.90
CA LEU A 20 0.82 6.40 -6.57
C LEU A 20 1.33 5.14 -5.85
N GLN A 21 2.46 4.59 -6.27
CA GLN A 21 3.12 3.47 -5.60
C GLN A 21 3.46 3.83 -4.14
N TYR A 22 4.09 4.99 -3.91
CA TYR A 22 4.41 5.44 -2.54
C TYR A 22 3.16 5.64 -1.69
N ILE A 23 2.09 6.22 -2.27
CA ILE A 23 0.81 6.38 -1.56
C ILE A 23 0.23 5.01 -1.19
N PHE A 24 0.22 4.07 -2.12
CA PHE A 24 -0.32 2.72 -1.89
C PHE A 24 0.42 2.00 -0.79
N ARG A 25 1.75 1.99 -0.84
CA ARG A 25 2.58 1.36 0.19
C ARG A 25 2.34 1.95 1.57
N ALA A 26 2.34 3.28 1.66
CA ALA A 26 2.04 3.98 2.90
C ALA A 26 0.69 3.58 3.50
N ILE A 27 -0.35 3.49 2.66
CA ILE A 27 -1.70 3.07 3.07
C ILE A 27 -1.69 1.61 3.51
N MET A 28 -1.16 0.71 2.68
CA MET A 28 -1.14 -0.72 2.92
C MET A 28 -0.25 -1.12 4.11
N PHE A 29 0.65 -0.24 4.57
CA PHE A 29 1.48 -0.43 5.77
C PHE A 29 0.97 0.39 6.98
N ASN A 30 -0.21 0.98 6.86
CA ASN A 30 -0.86 1.79 7.91
C ASN A 30 0.04 2.92 8.45
N LYS A 31 0.71 3.66 7.55
CA LYS A 31 1.58 4.78 7.93
C LYS A 31 0.84 6.11 7.78
N PRO A 32 0.83 6.97 8.81
CA PRO A 32 0.38 8.36 8.68
C PRO A 32 1.20 9.06 7.60
N THR A 33 0.52 9.61 6.60
CA THR A 33 1.18 10.05 5.37
C THR A 33 0.71 11.43 4.95
N VAL A 34 1.68 12.27 4.56
CA VAL A 34 1.42 13.55 3.90
C VAL A 34 1.87 13.46 2.45
N PHE A 35 0.97 13.71 1.51
CA PHE A 35 1.32 13.94 0.12
C PHE A 35 1.38 15.44 -0.18
N VAL A 36 2.56 15.93 -0.53
CA VAL A 36 2.85 17.34 -0.78
C VAL A 36 2.83 17.61 -2.27
N ILE A 37 1.80 18.32 -2.73
CA ILE A 37 1.62 18.72 -4.13
C ILE A 37 2.08 20.17 -4.36
N PRO A 38 2.52 20.53 -5.58
CA PRO A 38 2.84 21.92 -5.91
C PRO A 38 1.62 22.83 -5.75
N ASP A 39 1.84 24.09 -5.35
CA ASP A 39 0.74 25.07 -5.23
C ASP A 39 -0.02 25.27 -6.55
N SER A 40 0.67 25.13 -7.70
CA SER A 40 0.09 25.20 -9.04
C SER A 40 -0.80 24.01 -9.43
N ARG A 41 -0.95 23.02 -8.55
CA ARG A 41 -1.72 21.78 -8.77
C ARG A 41 -2.84 21.61 -7.74
N ASN A 42 -3.32 22.71 -7.16
CA ASN A 42 -4.34 22.68 -6.11
C ASN A 42 -5.66 22.03 -6.55
N ASP A 43 -5.99 22.14 -7.84
CA ASP A 43 -7.09 21.45 -8.50
C ASP A 43 -7.07 19.93 -8.32
N LEU A 44 -5.87 19.33 -8.23
CA LEU A 44 -5.73 17.89 -8.06
C LEU A 44 -5.99 17.40 -6.64
N LYS A 45 -5.95 18.28 -5.64
CA LYS A 45 -6.07 17.87 -4.24
C LYS A 45 -7.34 17.04 -4.01
N GLY A 46 -8.49 17.58 -4.42
CA GLY A 46 -9.79 16.92 -4.24
C GLY A 46 -9.94 15.67 -5.12
N VAL A 47 -9.35 15.68 -6.32
CA VAL A 47 -9.35 14.52 -7.22
C VAL A 47 -8.62 13.34 -6.60
N ILE A 48 -7.41 13.58 -6.07
CA ILE A 48 -6.61 12.53 -5.44
C ILE A 48 -7.31 12.03 -4.17
N GLU A 49 -7.83 12.93 -3.33
CA GLU A 49 -8.56 12.55 -2.12
C GLU A 49 -9.75 11.62 -2.44
N ARG A 50 -10.59 11.98 -3.42
CA ARG A 50 -11.74 11.15 -3.81
C ARG A 50 -11.32 9.82 -4.43
N ALA A 51 -10.34 9.82 -5.32
CA ALA A 51 -9.87 8.60 -5.98
C ALA A 51 -9.28 7.61 -4.95
N ILE A 52 -8.44 8.07 -4.03
CA ILE A 52 -7.88 7.22 -2.98
C ILE A 52 -8.98 6.70 -2.04
N ASN A 53 -9.89 7.56 -1.59
CA ASN A 53 -11.02 7.14 -0.75
C ASN A 53 -11.88 6.07 -1.44
N PHE A 54 -12.11 6.21 -2.74
CA PHE A 54 -12.84 5.22 -3.55
C PHE A 54 -12.10 3.87 -3.57
N LEU A 55 -10.82 3.87 -3.97
CA LEU A 55 -10.02 2.65 -4.14
C LEU A 55 -9.90 1.84 -2.85
N PHE A 56 -9.77 2.51 -1.71
CA PHE A 56 -9.56 1.87 -0.42
C PHE A 56 -10.86 1.67 0.38
N ASN A 57 -12.02 1.97 -0.21
CA ASN A 57 -13.30 1.82 0.46
C ASN A 57 -13.60 0.36 0.82
N GLY A 58 -13.81 0.10 2.10
CA GLY A 58 -14.06 -1.24 2.64
C GLY A 58 -12.83 -2.15 2.73
N THR A 59 -11.61 -1.61 2.52
CA THR A 59 -10.35 -2.35 2.63
C THR A 59 -9.44 -1.74 3.71
N PHE A 60 -8.40 -1.02 3.29
CA PHE A 60 -7.40 -0.42 4.15
C PHE A 60 -7.86 0.96 4.62
N LYS A 61 -8.03 1.15 5.92
CA LYS A 61 -8.17 2.47 6.52
C LYS A 61 -6.87 3.23 6.35
N HIS A 62 -6.96 4.50 5.98
CA HIS A 62 -5.78 5.32 5.76
C HIS A 62 -5.85 6.69 6.44
N ASN A 63 -4.67 7.23 6.75
CA ASN A 63 -4.47 8.59 7.20
C ASN A 63 -3.58 9.33 6.20
N LEU A 64 -4.14 9.58 5.02
CA LEU A 64 -3.50 10.35 3.96
C LEU A 64 -3.98 11.79 4.05
N THR A 65 -3.05 12.72 4.27
CA THR A 65 -3.32 14.16 4.22
C THR A 65 -2.67 14.73 2.96
N ILE A 66 -3.42 15.46 2.13
CA ILE A 66 -2.88 16.12 0.94
C ILE A 66 -2.72 17.61 1.21
N LEU A 67 -1.49 18.11 1.07
CA LEU A 67 -1.15 19.50 1.33
C LEU A 67 -0.49 20.15 0.11
N LEU A 68 -0.81 21.42 -0.09
CA LEU A 68 0.00 22.28 -0.94
C LEU A 68 1.38 22.48 -0.31
N LYS A 69 2.39 22.64 -1.15
CA LYS A 69 3.78 22.88 -0.75
C LYS A 69 3.91 24.08 0.19
N SER A 70 3.22 25.19 -0.07
CA SER A 70 3.23 26.36 0.81
C SER A 70 2.64 26.06 2.20
N ASN A 71 1.56 25.29 2.27
CA ASN A 71 0.92 24.90 3.53
C ASN A 71 1.82 23.95 4.32
N TYR A 72 2.37 22.91 3.69
CA TYR A 72 3.30 21.99 4.35
C TYR A 72 4.50 22.71 4.96
N LYS A 73 5.07 23.71 4.28
CA LYS A 73 6.21 24.48 4.82
C LYS A 73 5.90 25.16 6.16
N LYS A 74 4.67 25.63 6.36
CA LYS A 74 4.25 26.33 7.59
C LYS A 74 4.11 25.38 8.79
N ILE A 75 3.67 24.15 8.55
CA ILE A 75 3.32 23.16 9.59
C ILE A 75 4.17 21.87 9.50
N LYS A 76 5.33 21.92 8.85
CA LYS A 76 6.22 20.75 8.64
C LYS A 76 6.57 20.00 9.93
N ASN A 77 6.61 20.73 11.05
CA ASN A 77 6.96 20.19 12.36
C ASN A 77 5.88 19.27 12.95
N ASP A 78 4.64 19.40 12.50
CA ASP A 78 3.51 18.58 12.97
C ASP A 78 3.61 17.16 12.39
N PHE A 79 4.33 17.00 11.29
CA PHE A 79 4.47 15.76 10.53
C PHE A 79 5.78 15.02 10.79
N LYS A 80 6.46 15.27 11.92
CA LYS A 80 7.80 14.70 12.24
C LYS A 80 7.84 13.17 12.18
N ASN A 81 6.76 12.51 12.55
CA ASN A 81 6.63 11.05 12.56
C ASN A 81 5.83 10.50 11.35
N TYR A 82 5.54 11.34 10.36
CA TYR A 82 4.79 10.94 9.18
C TYR A 82 5.75 10.56 8.06
N VAL A 83 5.29 9.68 7.18
CA VAL A 83 5.85 9.56 5.83
C VAL A 83 5.44 10.81 5.06
N VAL A 84 6.41 11.48 4.45
CA VAL A 84 6.15 12.68 3.64
C VAL A 84 6.59 12.40 2.22
N ILE A 85 5.61 12.27 1.33
CA ILE A 85 5.80 12.07 -0.10
C ILE A 85 5.68 13.44 -0.77
N GLY A 86 6.71 13.87 -1.48
CA GLY A 86 6.63 15.05 -2.34
C GLY A 86 6.38 14.63 -3.78
N TRP A 87 5.86 15.55 -4.59
CA TRP A 87 5.49 15.35 -6.00
C TRP A 87 6.48 14.60 -6.93
N LYS A 88 7.77 14.53 -6.58
CA LYS A 88 8.79 13.81 -7.38
C LYS A 88 9.77 12.99 -6.53
N LYS A 89 9.60 12.97 -5.21
CA LYS A 89 10.54 12.33 -4.29
C LYS A 89 9.96 12.17 -2.90
N ILE A 90 10.46 11.19 -2.18
CA ILE A 90 10.25 11.08 -0.73
C ILE A 90 10.98 12.24 -0.04
N LEU A 91 10.26 12.97 0.82
CA LEU A 91 10.80 14.06 1.63
C LEU A 91 11.16 13.59 3.05
N ARG A 92 10.47 12.56 3.53
CA ARG A 92 10.72 11.93 4.84
C ARG A 92 10.16 10.51 4.86
N ASP A 93 10.97 9.58 5.34
CA ASP A 93 10.56 8.21 5.62
C ASP A 93 11.42 7.68 6.77
N LYS A 94 10.94 7.88 8.01
CA LYS A 94 11.69 7.55 9.22
C LYS A 94 11.87 6.04 9.38
N ASP A 95 10.88 5.27 8.94
CA ASP A 95 10.87 3.82 9.06
C ASP A 95 11.53 3.12 7.87
N LYS A 96 11.99 3.88 6.87
CA LYS A 96 12.64 3.37 5.65
C LYS A 96 11.77 2.35 4.90
N ILE A 97 10.44 2.54 4.95
CA ILE A 97 9.53 1.64 4.26
C ILE A 97 9.57 1.85 2.74
N MET A 98 9.98 3.00 2.23
CA MET A 98 10.00 3.37 0.80
C MET A 98 11.28 2.91 0.08
N ASN A 99 11.69 1.66 0.28
CA ASN A 99 12.80 1.05 -0.45
C ASN A 99 12.31 0.54 -1.81
N GLU A 100 12.80 1.11 -2.91
CA GLU A 100 12.39 0.76 -4.28
C GLU A 100 12.53 -0.74 -4.60
N LYS A 101 13.54 -1.41 -4.03
CA LYS A 101 13.76 -2.85 -4.24
C LYS A 101 12.63 -3.73 -3.70
N ASP A 102 11.88 -3.22 -2.72
CA ASP A 102 10.85 -3.97 -2.01
C ASP A 102 9.44 -3.58 -2.49
N MET A 103 9.33 -2.75 -3.53
CA MET A 103 8.08 -2.17 -4.04
C MET A 103 7.58 -2.80 -5.34
N GLU A 104 8.12 -3.96 -5.74
CA GLU A 104 7.82 -4.59 -7.02
C GLU A 104 6.33 -4.94 -7.18
N VAL A 105 5.65 -5.33 -6.10
CA VAL A 105 4.21 -5.64 -6.14
C VAL A 105 3.40 -4.37 -6.39
N GLU A 106 3.61 -3.31 -5.60
CA GLU A 106 2.95 -2.03 -5.81
C GLU A 106 3.24 -1.47 -7.20
N GLU A 107 4.48 -1.62 -7.66
CA GLU A 107 4.89 -1.23 -8.99
C GLU A 107 4.11 -1.98 -10.07
N LYS A 108 3.99 -3.30 -9.98
CA LYS A 108 3.21 -4.11 -10.92
C LYS A 108 1.74 -3.67 -10.96
N VAL A 109 1.13 -3.51 -9.79
CA VAL A 109 -0.28 -3.09 -9.66
C VAL A 109 -0.51 -1.71 -10.28
N VAL A 110 0.34 -0.74 -9.95
CA VAL A 110 0.23 0.62 -10.48
C VAL A 110 0.53 0.65 -11.97
N ARG A 111 1.58 -0.02 -12.44
CA ARG A 111 1.93 -0.07 -13.87
C ARG A 111 0.78 -0.62 -14.71
N GLU A 112 0.08 -1.65 -14.22
CA GLU A 112 -1.08 -2.19 -14.91
C GLU A 112 -2.19 -1.13 -15.06
N PHE A 113 -2.56 -0.43 -13.98
CA PHE A 113 -3.53 0.67 -14.02
C PHE A 113 -3.17 1.74 -15.07
N PHE A 114 -1.89 2.12 -15.18
CA PHE A 114 -1.44 3.10 -16.16
C PHE A 114 -1.41 2.55 -17.60
N ARG A 115 -1.16 1.25 -17.79
CA ARG A 115 -1.10 0.60 -19.12
C ARG A 115 -2.48 0.26 -19.68
N THR A 116 -3.45 -0.09 -18.85
CA THR A 116 -4.80 -0.44 -19.32
C THR A 116 -5.45 0.75 -20.04
N ALA A 117 -5.81 0.56 -21.31
CA ALA A 117 -6.38 1.63 -22.15
C ALA A 117 -7.83 1.97 -21.74
N SER A 118 -8.62 0.96 -21.39
CA SER A 118 -9.99 1.12 -20.90
C SER A 118 -9.99 1.72 -19.50
N LYS A 119 -10.63 2.88 -19.34
CA LYS A 119 -10.71 3.59 -18.04
C LYS A 119 -11.41 2.73 -16.99
N THR A 120 -12.56 2.16 -17.37
CA THR A 120 -13.38 1.32 -16.51
C THR A 120 -12.62 0.09 -16.06
N ASP A 121 -11.97 -0.62 -16.99
CA ASP A 121 -11.24 -1.84 -16.64
C ASP A 121 -10.02 -1.53 -15.78
N ALA A 122 -9.31 -0.42 -16.04
CA ALA A 122 -8.18 0.01 -15.22
C ALA A 122 -8.60 0.18 -13.75
N ILE A 123 -9.75 0.82 -13.51
CA ILE A 123 -10.26 1.09 -12.16
C ILE A 123 -10.76 -0.18 -11.50
N ILE A 124 -11.55 -0.99 -12.22
CA ILE A 124 -12.08 -2.26 -11.71
C ILE A 124 -10.94 -3.19 -11.32
N ASN A 125 -9.92 -3.33 -12.17
CA ASN A 125 -8.77 -4.20 -11.91
C ASN A 125 -7.97 -3.69 -10.71
N LEU A 126 -7.75 -2.38 -10.60
CA LEU A 126 -7.03 -1.78 -9.48
C LEU A 126 -7.77 -1.97 -8.15
N GLU A 127 -9.07 -1.72 -8.14
CA GLU A 127 -9.92 -1.92 -6.97
C GLU A 127 -9.95 -3.41 -6.56
N TYR A 128 -10.10 -4.31 -7.54
CA TYR A 128 -10.09 -5.74 -7.33
C TYR A 128 -8.78 -6.20 -6.68
N GLU A 129 -7.65 -5.71 -7.17
CA GLU A 129 -6.33 -6.07 -6.65
C GLU A 129 -6.12 -5.58 -5.21
N ILE A 130 -6.50 -4.34 -4.90
CA ILE A 130 -6.47 -3.81 -3.53
C ILE A 130 -7.36 -4.65 -2.59
N ARG A 131 -8.57 -5.01 -3.04
CA ARG A 131 -9.48 -5.87 -2.28
C ARG A 131 -8.91 -7.26 -2.06
N ASN A 132 -8.21 -7.82 -3.04
CA ASN A 132 -7.57 -9.12 -2.93
C ASN A 132 -6.42 -9.11 -1.93
N LEU A 133 -5.49 -8.16 -2.02
CA LEU A 133 -4.41 -8.00 -1.04
C LEU A 133 -4.96 -7.97 0.39
N TYR A 134 -6.01 -7.19 0.61
CA TYR A 134 -6.67 -7.10 1.92
C TYR A 134 -7.33 -8.43 2.36
N LYS A 135 -8.07 -9.09 1.46
CA LYS A 135 -8.73 -10.37 1.75
C LYS A 135 -7.72 -11.48 2.03
N ILE A 136 -6.64 -11.56 1.27
CA ILE A 136 -5.59 -12.57 1.45
C ILE A 136 -4.85 -12.31 2.76
N GLY A 137 -4.53 -11.06 3.10
CA GLY A 137 -3.96 -10.72 4.41
C GLY A 137 -4.80 -11.23 5.58
N LYS A 138 -6.13 -11.09 5.52
CA LYS A 138 -7.03 -11.69 6.54
C LYS A 138 -7.02 -13.21 6.57
N LYS A 139 -6.87 -13.85 5.40
CA LYS A 139 -6.79 -15.31 5.30
C LYS A 139 -5.49 -15.84 5.89
N VAL A 140 -4.38 -15.15 5.65
CA VAL A 140 -3.08 -15.44 6.29
C VAL A 140 -3.22 -15.38 7.80
N ILE A 141 -3.82 -14.32 8.34
CA ILE A 141 -4.03 -14.17 9.79
C ILE A 141 -4.77 -15.38 10.36
N LYS A 142 -5.86 -15.83 9.71
CA LYS A 142 -6.61 -17.01 10.15
C LYS A 142 -5.78 -18.30 10.18
N ILE A 143 -4.87 -18.48 9.21
CA ILE A 143 -3.97 -19.63 9.20
C ILE A 143 -2.98 -19.51 10.36
N VAL A 144 -2.37 -18.34 10.54
CA VAL A 144 -1.33 -18.09 11.55
C VAL A 144 -1.88 -18.19 12.97
N GLU A 145 -3.09 -17.68 13.23
CA GLU A 145 -3.77 -17.84 14.53
C GLU A 145 -3.99 -19.30 14.91
N GLY A 146 -4.07 -20.21 13.93
CA GLY A 146 -4.19 -21.65 14.13
C GLY A 146 -2.86 -22.40 14.36
N LEU A 147 -1.71 -21.72 14.32
CA LEU A 147 -0.38 -22.34 14.46
C LEU A 147 0.15 -22.36 15.89
N GLU A 148 -0.55 -21.82 16.89
CA GLU A 148 -0.11 -21.80 18.31
C GLU A 148 1.34 -21.29 18.55
N ASN A 149 1.85 -20.41 17.68
CA ASN A 149 3.23 -19.88 17.65
C ASN A 149 4.30 -20.85 17.11
N GLU A 150 3.92 -21.94 16.46
CA GLU A 150 4.85 -22.76 15.69
C GLU A 150 5.31 -22.02 14.43
N GLU A 151 6.61 -22.13 14.14
CA GLU A 151 7.16 -21.61 12.89
C GLU A 151 6.61 -22.38 11.69
N ILE A 152 6.26 -21.65 10.63
CA ILE A 152 5.84 -22.23 9.35
C ILE A 152 6.82 -21.81 8.26
N ASP A 153 7.28 -22.77 7.46
CA ASP A 153 8.06 -22.46 6.26
C ASP A 153 7.17 -21.74 5.22
N ILE A 154 7.76 -20.82 4.46
CA ILE A 154 7.04 -20.01 3.47
C ILE A 154 6.43 -20.85 2.35
N MET A 155 7.05 -21.98 1.98
CA MET A 155 6.50 -22.89 0.98
C MET A 155 5.23 -23.57 1.52
N THR A 156 5.28 -24.07 2.75
CA THR A 156 4.13 -24.67 3.44
C THR A 156 2.98 -23.68 3.59
N LEU A 157 3.27 -22.43 3.93
CA LEU A 157 2.25 -21.38 3.99
C LEU A 157 1.65 -21.10 2.61
N THR A 158 2.49 -21.07 1.56
CA THR A 158 2.06 -20.90 0.17
C THR A 158 1.11 -22.02 -0.26
N ASP A 159 1.47 -23.28 0.00
CA ASP A 159 0.65 -24.44 -0.33
C ASP A 159 -0.69 -24.40 0.39
N ARG A 160 -0.69 -24.13 1.71
CA ARG A 160 -1.93 -23.98 2.48
C ARG A 160 -2.82 -22.85 1.94
N LEU A 161 -2.24 -21.74 1.50
CA LEU A 161 -3.01 -20.64 0.91
C LEU A 161 -3.57 -20.99 -0.46
N ASN A 162 -2.78 -21.66 -1.30
CA ASN A 162 -3.20 -22.11 -2.63
C ASN A 162 -4.31 -23.17 -2.52
N GLU A 163 -4.19 -24.13 -1.61
CA GLU A 163 -5.20 -25.17 -1.35
C GLU A 163 -6.50 -24.61 -0.78
N ASN A 164 -6.42 -23.80 0.29
CA ASN A 164 -7.61 -23.32 0.98
C ASN A 164 -8.37 -22.23 0.21
N PHE A 165 -7.70 -21.58 -0.76
CA PHE A 165 -8.26 -20.39 -1.40
C PHE A 165 -8.16 -20.37 -2.93
N SER A 166 -7.67 -21.46 -3.55
CA SER A 166 -7.48 -21.58 -5.00
C SER A 166 -6.72 -20.40 -5.60
N LEU A 167 -5.67 -19.96 -4.89
CA LEU A 167 -4.79 -18.91 -5.33
C LEU A 167 -3.58 -19.51 -6.06
N ASN A 168 -2.94 -18.72 -6.92
CA ASN A 168 -1.64 -19.02 -7.49
C ASN A 168 -0.70 -17.88 -7.10
N LEU A 169 -0.32 -17.84 -5.82
CA LEU A 169 0.54 -16.79 -5.29
C LEU A 169 2.00 -17.15 -5.57
N ASP A 170 2.71 -16.26 -6.23
CA ASP A 170 4.17 -16.33 -6.23
C ASP A 170 4.73 -15.92 -4.85
N ILE A 171 5.93 -16.39 -4.54
CA ILE A 171 6.58 -16.18 -3.24
C ILE A 171 6.76 -14.69 -2.93
N GLN A 172 7.05 -13.87 -3.94
CA GLN A 172 7.27 -12.45 -3.76
C GLN A 172 5.98 -11.71 -3.37
N TYR A 173 4.88 -12.07 -4.02
CA TYR A 173 3.55 -11.57 -3.68
C TYR A 173 3.14 -12.01 -2.28
N LEU A 174 3.45 -13.26 -1.88
CA LEU A 174 3.21 -13.71 -0.51
C LEU A 174 4.04 -12.92 0.52
N ARG A 175 5.35 -12.70 0.29
CA ARG A 175 6.20 -11.87 1.17
C ARG A 175 5.64 -10.46 1.34
N TYR A 176 5.14 -9.88 0.24
CA TYR A 176 4.47 -8.59 0.31
C TYR A 176 3.20 -8.64 1.18
N ILE A 177 2.36 -9.67 1.04
CA ILE A 177 1.20 -9.86 1.91
C ILE A 177 1.61 -10.03 3.38
N LEU A 178 2.65 -10.81 3.67
CA LEU A 178 3.18 -10.99 5.04
C LEU A 178 3.61 -9.64 5.63
N THR A 179 4.23 -8.80 4.82
CA THR A 179 4.61 -7.44 5.18
C THR A 179 3.38 -6.59 5.51
N ILE A 180 2.32 -6.67 4.70
CA ILE A 180 1.03 -6.02 5.01
C ILE A 180 0.45 -6.56 6.33
N VAL A 181 0.46 -7.87 6.57
CA VAL A 181 -0.03 -8.48 7.81
C VAL A 181 0.71 -7.92 9.03
N ARG A 182 2.04 -7.82 8.96
CA ARG A 182 2.86 -7.25 10.03
C ARG A 182 2.60 -5.75 10.24
N TYR A 183 2.66 -4.96 9.18
CA TYR A 183 2.59 -3.50 9.31
C TYR A 183 1.18 -2.96 9.50
N TYR A 184 0.20 -3.47 8.75
CA TYR A 184 -1.17 -2.95 8.79
C TYR A 184 -2.02 -3.64 9.85
N PHE A 185 -2.01 -4.97 9.85
CA PHE A 185 -2.84 -5.75 10.79
C PHE A 185 -2.18 -5.93 12.16
N LYS A 186 -0.88 -5.62 12.30
CA LYS A 186 -0.12 -5.75 13.55
C LYS A 186 -0.07 -7.18 14.08
N VAL A 187 -0.03 -8.16 13.18
CA VAL A 187 0.04 -9.58 13.51
C VAL A 187 1.44 -10.10 13.21
N TYR A 188 2.05 -10.77 14.20
CA TYR A 188 3.30 -11.49 13.97
C TYR A 188 3.03 -12.72 13.12
N VAL A 189 3.89 -12.97 12.14
CA VAL A 189 3.83 -14.16 11.31
C VAL A 189 5.17 -14.87 11.48
N PRO A 190 5.23 -15.98 12.24
CA PRO A 190 6.45 -16.76 12.49
C PRO A 190 6.80 -17.58 11.24
N VAL A 191 7.04 -16.88 10.13
CA VAL A 191 7.52 -17.52 8.90
C VAL A 191 9.03 -17.62 8.98
N ASN A 192 9.54 -18.85 8.86
CA ASN A 192 10.97 -19.10 8.80
C ASN A 192 11.47 -18.72 7.40
N ASP A 193 11.64 -17.42 7.19
CA ASP A 193 12.32 -16.81 6.06
C ASP A 193 13.55 -16.10 6.61
N SER A 194 14.74 -16.54 6.17
CA SER A 194 16.06 -16.14 6.68
C SER A 194 16.33 -14.62 6.79
N ASN A 195 15.46 -13.76 6.23
CA ASN A 195 15.58 -12.31 6.25
C ASN A 195 14.54 -11.56 7.13
N GLU A 196 13.48 -12.20 7.64
CA GLU A 196 12.27 -11.47 8.06
C GLU A 196 12.06 -11.33 9.59
N VAL A 197 12.65 -12.20 10.40
CA VAL A 197 12.40 -12.21 11.87
C VAL A 197 12.97 -10.96 12.56
N GLN A 198 14.15 -10.49 12.16
CA GLN A 198 14.79 -9.32 12.75
C GLN A 198 14.05 -8.02 12.41
N GLU A 199 13.52 -7.90 11.18
CA GLU A 199 12.76 -6.72 10.75
C GLU A 199 11.46 -6.55 11.55
N PHE A 200 10.79 -7.66 11.92
CA PHE A 200 9.57 -7.58 12.71
C PHE A 200 9.80 -7.12 14.15
N LEU A 201 10.86 -7.58 14.81
CA LEU A 201 11.19 -7.16 16.18
C LEU A 201 11.51 -5.66 16.26
N ASP A 202 12.09 -5.09 15.20
CA ASP A 202 12.36 -3.65 15.09
C ASP A 202 11.07 -2.81 14.91
N ILE A 203 9.97 -3.41 14.42
CA ILE A 203 8.66 -2.75 14.27
C ILE A 203 7.92 -2.67 15.60
N LEU A 204 7.99 -3.71 16.45
CA LEU A 204 7.28 -3.76 17.73
C LEU A 204 7.90 -2.88 18.83
N SER A 205 9.17 -2.51 18.66
CA SER A 205 9.94 -1.74 19.65
C SER A 205 9.81 -0.21 19.50
N LYS A 206 8.99 0.28 18.56
CA LYS A 206 8.77 1.71 18.26
C LYS A 206 7.35 2.18 18.58
#